data_AF-A0A7X8H1C6-F1
#
_entry.id   AF-A0A7X8H1C6-F1
#
_cell.length_a   1.000
_cell.length_b   1.000
_cell.length_c   1.000
_cell.angle_alpha   90.00
_cell.angle_beta   90.00
_cell.angle_gamma   90.00
#
_symmetry.space_group_name_H-M   'P 1'
#
loop_
_entity.id
_entity.type
_entity.pdbx_description
1 polymer ?
#
loop_
_entity_poly.entity_id
_entity_poly.type
_entity_poly.pdbx_seq_one_letter_code
_entity_poly.pdbx_strand_id
1 'polypeptide(L)'
;MNLWESYDRIDEYLKEKLLTIPPYPCVSGNMVKKLLDCLENPDPAWGGLDGEILRMVINPWQRAYQVEYRYKPSKVFEGSMRVIESATYDLMISNYVCSYISLVPVVESVLREWAIEKSDEIESSNMKGDFKIKVFSKNLVSYLEEKNKQKNTNPKFQRWLSNQIKYFEFMMDKVFYLRFKDSEDGVHKEFNRNRVLHLLDNVEDSRVLRDNNTRIFLLLDIIAELYLCQDDNLYLKNTFYADCEDNIDFNLRWKIYLKNAQESIDFTDMNIIRFAFLTKEEKVYLTEDKKKKFLEQKELQIKLMESRNINRKNGSIDK
;
A
#
# COMPACT_ATOMS: atom_id res chain seq x y z
N MET A 1 7.10 19.49 22.30
CA MET A 1 5.98 18.95 21.52
C MET A 1 5.73 17.53 21.97
N ASN A 2 4.50 17.22 22.38
CA ASN A 2 4.14 15.84 22.72
C ASN A 2 3.99 15.00 21.44
N LEU A 3 4.06 13.66 21.54
CA LEU A 3 4.02 12.76 20.38
C LEU A 3 2.80 12.98 19.46
N TRP A 4 1.65 13.34 20.04
CA TRP A 4 0.40 13.55 19.30
C TRP A 4 0.34 14.91 18.63
N GLU A 5 0.89 15.95 19.24
CA GLU A 5 1.09 17.24 18.56
C GLU A 5 1.99 17.07 17.34
N SER A 6 3.07 16.27 17.46
CA SER A 6 3.91 15.93 16.31
C SER A 6 3.15 15.17 15.25
N TYR A 7 2.32 14.20 15.67
CA TYR A 7 1.48 13.43 14.75
C TYR A 7 0.53 14.33 13.98
N ASP A 8 -0.26 15.17 14.68
CA ASP A 8 -1.28 16.01 14.07
C ASP A 8 -0.65 16.96 13.04
N ARG A 9 0.50 17.56 13.38
CA ARG A 9 1.24 18.46 12.49
C ARG A 9 1.75 17.76 11.23
N ILE A 10 2.23 16.51 11.35
CA ILE A 10 2.63 15.70 10.20
C ILE A 10 1.42 15.38 9.33
N ASP A 11 0.32 14.92 9.93
CA ASP A 11 -0.88 14.49 9.20
C ASP A 11 -1.56 15.67 8.48
N GLU A 12 -1.59 16.85 9.08
CA GLU A 12 -2.07 18.09 8.45
C GLU A 12 -1.27 18.42 7.18
N TYR A 13 0.06 18.35 7.24
CA TYR A 13 0.92 18.59 6.07
C TYR A 13 0.71 17.52 4.99
N LEU A 14 0.68 16.24 5.38
CA LEU A 14 0.54 15.12 4.44
C LEU A 14 -0.81 15.12 3.71
N LYS A 15 -1.87 15.62 4.35
CA LYS A 15 -3.20 15.72 3.74
C LYS A 15 -3.19 16.57 2.46
N GLU A 16 -2.42 17.66 2.43
CA GLU A 16 -2.26 18.51 1.24
C GLU A 16 -1.62 17.77 0.05
N LYS A 17 -0.93 16.67 0.34
CA LYS A 17 -0.19 15.84 -0.61
C LYS A 17 -0.89 14.53 -0.94
N LEU A 18 -2.12 14.36 -0.42
CA LEU A 18 -2.93 13.14 -0.51
C LEU A 18 -2.22 11.93 0.13
N LEU A 19 -1.54 12.17 1.24
CA LEU A 19 -0.79 11.18 1.99
C LEU A 19 -1.25 11.18 3.46
N THR A 20 -0.84 10.15 4.19
CA THR A 20 -0.94 10.06 5.66
C THR A 20 0.22 9.20 6.17
N ILE A 21 0.41 9.14 7.48
CA ILE A 21 1.39 8.27 8.11
C ILE A 21 0.97 6.80 7.87
N PRO A 22 1.79 5.98 7.18
CA PRO A 22 1.40 4.62 6.85
C PRO A 22 1.38 3.68 8.08
N PRO A 23 0.56 2.62 8.04
CA PRO A 23 0.34 1.68 9.17
C PRO A 23 1.44 0.60 9.26
N TYR A 24 2.72 0.97 9.18
CA TYR A 24 3.80 0.02 8.88
C TYR A 24 4.90 -0.12 9.93
N PRO A 25 5.33 -1.36 10.23
CA PRO A 25 4.47 -2.48 10.62
C PRO A 25 3.52 -2.05 11.75
N CYS A 26 3.99 -1.13 12.60
CA CYS A 26 3.21 -0.35 13.56
C CYS A 26 3.85 1.05 13.71
N VAL A 27 3.03 2.06 14.00
CA VAL A 27 3.53 3.43 14.21
C VAL A 27 4.10 3.56 15.62
N SER A 28 5.41 3.81 15.70
CA SER A 28 6.14 4.01 16.95
C SER A 28 6.49 5.48 17.17
N GLY A 29 6.79 5.86 18.42
CA GLY A 29 7.25 7.21 18.75
C GLY A 29 8.53 7.60 18.00
N ASN A 30 9.42 6.64 17.76
CA ASN A 30 10.65 6.84 16.98
C ASN A 30 10.35 7.13 15.51
N MET A 31 9.36 6.45 14.92
CA MET A 31 8.93 6.71 13.55
C MET A 31 8.36 8.11 13.41
N VAL A 32 7.42 8.50 14.30
CA VAL A 32 6.83 9.86 14.27
C VAL A 32 7.90 10.93 14.44
N LYS A 33 8.89 10.72 15.31
CA LYS A 33 10.01 11.65 15.47
C LYS A 33 10.82 11.79 14.18
N LYS A 34 11.17 10.70 13.51
CA LYS A 34 11.88 10.74 12.23
C LYS A 34 11.09 11.49 11.15
N LEU A 35 9.78 11.24 11.07
CA LEU A 35 8.91 11.94 10.11
C LEU A 35 8.81 13.44 10.43
N LEU A 36 8.77 13.81 11.71
CA LEU A 36 8.82 15.21 12.11
C LEU A 36 10.16 15.85 11.69
N ASP A 37 11.28 15.16 11.90
CA ASP A 37 12.59 15.65 11.48
C ASP A 37 12.64 15.87 9.95
N CYS A 38 12.02 14.99 9.15
CA CYS A 38 11.87 15.15 7.69
C CYS A 38 10.99 16.35 7.29
N LEU A 39 10.04 16.75 8.14
CA LEU A 39 9.19 17.92 7.91
C LEU A 39 9.93 19.22 8.28
N GLU A 40 10.63 19.22 9.41
CA GLU A 40 11.32 20.41 9.93
C GLU A 40 12.65 20.68 9.23
N ASN A 41 13.33 19.63 8.78
CA ASN A 41 14.62 19.69 8.09
C ASN A 41 14.54 18.89 6.78
N PRO A 42 13.80 19.38 5.77
CA PRO A 42 13.57 18.64 4.55
C PRO A 42 14.88 18.54 3.75
N ASP A 43 15.32 17.32 3.47
CA ASP A 43 16.40 17.08 2.52
C ASP A 43 15.85 17.16 1.08
N PRO A 44 16.29 18.13 0.26
CA PRO A 44 15.80 18.32 -1.10
C PRO A 44 16.10 17.13 -2.03
N ALA A 45 17.21 16.41 -1.80
CA ALA A 45 17.56 15.24 -2.59
C ALA A 45 16.64 14.05 -2.27
N TRP A 46 16.06 14.04 -1.06
CA TRP A 46 15.15 13.01 -0.57
C TRP A 46 13.68 13.45 -0.61
N GLY A 47 13.35 14.62 -1.14
CA GLY A 47 11.97 15.10 -1.30
C GLY A 47 11.25 15.37 0.03
N GLY A 48 11.99 15.63 1.10
CA GLY A 48 11.45 15.90 2.45
C GLY A 48 10.53 14.80 2.97
N LEU A 49 9.53 15.19 3.77
CA LEU A 49 8.53 14.30 4.35
C LEU A 49 7.72 13.53 3.29
N ASP A 50 7.32 14.18 2.18
CA ASP A 50 6.54 13.55 1.11
C ASP A 50 7.32 12.40 0.48
N GLY A 51 8.57 12.67 0.12
CA GLY A 51 9.46 11.66 -0.45
C GLY A 51 9.68 10.49 0.51
N GLU A 52 9.72 10.74 1.83
CA GLU A 52 9.88 9.68 2.82
C GLU A 52 8.66 8.77 2.88
N ILE A 53 7.45 9.33 2.97
CA ILE A 53 6.22 8.53 2.96
C ILE A 53 6.12 7.72 1.65
N LEU A 54 6.38 8.35 0.51
CA LEU A 54 6.32 7.67 -0.78
C LEU A 54 7.29 6.47 -0.84
N ARG A 55 8.53 6.65 -0.36
CA ARG A 55 9.52 5.56 -0.27
C ARG A 55 9.10 4.46 0.69
N MET A 56 8.53 4.80 1.85
CA MET A 56 8.06 3.82 2.82
C MET A 56 7.01 2.91 2.18
N VAL A 57 6.06 3.49 1.44
CA VAL A 57 4.99 2.75 0.78
C VAL A 57 5.57 1.81 -0.27
N ILE A 58 6.39 2.28 -1.22
CA ILE A 58 6.90 1.42 -2.31
C ILE A 58 8.08 0.53 -1.92
N ASN A 59 8.54 0.57 -0.67
CA ASN A 59 9.65 -0.25 -0.21
C ASN A 59 9.34 -1.76 -0.44
N PRO A 60 10.25 -2.54 -1.06
CA PRO A 60 10.02 -3.96 -1.35
C PRO A 60 9.69 -4.81 -0.13
N TRP A 61 10.36 -4.58 1.00
CA TRP A 61 10.07 -5.27 2.26
C TRP A 61 8.66 -4.93 2.72
N GLN A 62 8.29 -3.65 2.63
CA GLN A 62 6.99 -3.17 3.07
C GLN A 62 5.84 -3.68 2.21
N ARG A 63 6.01 -3.74 0.88
CA ARG A 63 5.01 -4.36 -0.02
C ARG A 63 4.83 -5.84 0.30
N ALA A 64 5.92 -6.58 0.52
CA ALA A 64 5.85 -7.98 0.91
C ALA A 64 5.12 -8.17 2.26
N TYR A 65 5.36 -7.28 3.22
CA TYR A 65 4.70 -7.29 4.52
C TYR A 65 3.19 -7.02 4.39
N GLN A 66 2.81 -6.01 3.59
CA GLN A 66 1.40 -5.70 3.33
C GLN A 66 0.68 -6.89 2.70
N VAL A 67 1.28 -7.54 1.70
CA VAL A 67 0.68 -8.75 1.13
C VAL A 67 0.52 -9.86 2.16
N GLU A 68 1.58 -10.21 2.89
CA GLU A 68 1.58 -11.40 3.74
C GLU A 68 0.76 -11.24 5.01
N TYR A 69 0.86 -10.08 5.67
CA TYR A 69 0.26 -9.87 6.99
C TYR A 69 -0.93 -8.91 6.96
N ARG A 70 -1.20 -8.19 5.86
CA ARG A 70 -2.34 -7.27 5.79
C ARG A 70 -3.42 -7.72 4.82
N TYR A 71 -3.06 -7.94 3.57
CA TYR A 71 -4.00 -8.31 2.52
C TYR A 71 -4.43 -9.76 2.62
N LYS A 72 -3.51 -10.72 2.74
CA LYS A 72 -3.86 -12.15 2.89
C LYS A 72 -4.82 -12.42 4.06
N PRO A 73 -4.63 -11.84 5.26
CA PRO A 73 -5.58 -12.04 6.37
C PRO A 73 -6.90 -11.27 6.21
N SER A 74 -6.94 -10.25 5.37
CA SER A 74 -8.15 -9.47 5.07
C SER A 74 -8.92 -10.12 3.92
N LYS A 75 -9.95 -10.91 4.24
CA LYS A 75 -10.71 -11.72 3.26
C LYS A 75 -11.20 -10.94 2.05
N VAL A 76 -11.56 -9.68 2.24
CA VAL A 76 -12.02 -8.75 1.19
C VAL A 76 -10.98 -8.51 0.08
N PHE A 77 -9.71 -8.87 0.29
CA PHE A 77 -8.64 -8.80 -0.72
C PHE A 77 -8.45 -10.10 -1.51
N GLU A 78 -9.02 -11.24 -1.10
CA GLU A 78 -8.70 -12.56 -1.67
C GLU A 78 -8.86 -12.58 -3.20
N GLY A 79 -9.96 -12.06 -3.72
CA GLY A 79 -10.24 -12.00 -5.16
C GLY A 79 -9.31 -11.06 -5.94
N SER A 80 -8.69 -10.09 -5.27
CA SER A 80 -7.83 -9.07 -5.89
C SER A 80 -6.34 -9.39 -5.81
N MET A 81 -5.93 -10.44 -5.08
CA MET A 81 -4.51 -10.73 -4.82
C MET A 81 -3.67 -10.86 -6.09
N ARG A 82 -4.21 -11.49 -7.14
CA ARG A 82 -3.50 -11.65 -8.42
C ARG A 82 -3.20 -10.30 -9.08
N VAL A 83 -4.17 -9.38 -9.04
CA VAL A 83 -4.05 -8.04 -9.61
C VAL A 83 -3.06 -7.21 -8.81
N ILE A 84 -3.13 -7.27 -7.47
CA ILE A 84 -2.21 -6.56 -6.57
C ILE A 84 -0.77 -7.01 -6.77
N GLU A 85 -0.51 -8.32 -6.83
CA GLU A 85 0.83 -8.88 -7.07
C GLU A 85 1.38 -8.46 -8.44
N SER A 86 0.53 -8.48 -9.48
CA SER A 86 0.93 -8.07 -10.84
C SER A 86 1.23 -6.58 -10.91
N ALA A 87 0.39 -5.74 -10.31
CA ALA A 87 0.63 -4.31 -10.23
C ALA A 87 1.85 -3.95 -9.38
N THR A 88 2.13 -4.72 -8.32
CA THR A 88 3.34 -4.55 -7.52
C THR A 88 4.57 -4.89 -8.35
N TYR A 89 4.55 -5.98 -9.13
CA TYR A 89 5.62 -6.28 -10.07
C TYR A 89 5.84 -5.15 -11.07
N ASP A 90 4.77 -4.66 -11.73
CA ASP A 90 4.84 -3.55 -12.67
C ASP A 90 5.42 -2.28 -12.02
N LEU A 91 5.03 -1.97 -10.78
CA LEU A 91 5.61 -0.86 -10.01
C LEU A 91 7.13 -1.04 -9.82
N MET A 92 7.58 -2.23 -9.41
CA MET A 92 8.98 -2.52 -9.11
C MET A 92 9.87 -2.38 -10.34
N ILE A 93 9.38 -2.80 -11.52
CA ILE A 93 10.12 -2.66 -12.78
C ILE A 93 9.91 -1.29 -13.45
N SER A 94 9.32 -0.32 -12.75
CA SER A 94 9.02 1.03 -13.24
C SER A 94 8.01 1.12 -14.39
N ASN A 95 7.16 0.10 -14.56
CA ASN A 95 6.01 0.12 -15.45
C ASN A 95 4.78 0.75 -14.76
N TYR A 96 4.89 2.04 -14.43
CA TYR A 96 3.90 2.74 -13.61
C TYR A 96 2.52 2.85 -14.26
N VAL A 97 2.44 2.85 -15.60
CA VAL A 97 1.15 2.87 -16.31
C VAL A 97 0.37 1.58 -16.06
N CYS A 98 0.98 0.41 -16.30
CA CYS A 98 0.32 -0.87 -16.09
C CYS A 98 -0.02 -1.10 -14.61
N SER A 99 0.86 -0.69 -13.70
CA SER A 99 0.59 -0.73 -12.27
C SER A 99 -0.66 0.09 -11.93
N TYR A 100 -0.76 1.32 -12.45
CA TYR A 100 -1.84 2.24 -12.12
C TYR A 100 -3.20 1.74 -12.61
N ILE A 101 -3.28 1.39 -13.90
CA ILE A 101 -4.54 0.92 -14.52
C ILE A 101 -5.02 -0.38 -13.87
N SER A 102 -4.10 -1.20 -13.36
CA SER A 102 -4.43 -2.43 -12.64
C SER A 102 -4.91 -2.17 -11.21
N LEU A 103 -4.32 -1.20 -10.49
CA LEU A 103 -4.67 -0.93 -9.09
C LEU A 103 -5.95 -0.13 -8.90
N VAL A 104 -6.25 0.81 -9.80
CA VAL A 104 -7.47 1.64 -9.65
C VAL A 104 -8.75 0.81 -9.42
N PRO A 105 -9.06 -0.24 -10.22
CA PRO A 105 -10.26 -1.03 -10.00
C PRO A 105 -10.22 -1.89 -8.72
N VAL A 106 -9.04 -2.18 -8.17
CA VAL A 106 -8.90 -2.98 -6.93
C VAL A 106 -9.55 -2.27 -5.75
N VAL A 107 -9.46 -0.93 -5.66
CA VAL A 107 -10.09 -0.16 -4.58
C VAL A 107 -11.60 -0.38 -4.54
N GLU A 108 -12.28 -0.30 -5.70
CA GLU A 108 -13.71 -0.58 -5.76
C GLU A 108 -14.02 -2.06 -5.47
N SER A 109 -13.23 -2.97 -6.03
CA SER A 109 -13.43 -4.41 -5.85
C SER A 109 -13.38 -4.80 -4.38
N VAL A 110 -12.36 -4.35 -3.64
CA VAL A 110 -12.20 -4.67 -2.21
C VAL A 110 -13.36 -4.09 -1.38
N LEU A 111 -13.76 -2.86 -1.66
CA LEU A 111 -14.89 -2.25 -0.95
C LEU A 111 -16.23 -2.94 -1.27
N ARG A 112 -16.39 -3.46 -2.48
CA ARG A 112 -17.57 -4.25 -2.85
C ARG A 112 -17.59 -5.60 -2.12
N GLU A 113 -16.46 -6.29 -2.03
CA GLU A 113 -16.36 -7.52 -1.23
C GLU A 113 -16.69 -7.26 0.24
N TRP A 114 -16.19 -6.15 0.80
CA TRP A 114 -16.52 -5.75 2.17
C TRP A 114 -18.03 -5.46 2.33
N ALA A 115 -18.65 -4.81 1.35
CA ALA A 115 -20.09 -4.56 1.36
C ALA A 115 -20.92 -5.86 1.30
N ILE A 116 -20.46 -6.88 0.58
CA ILE A 116 -21.11 -8.19 0.53
C ILE A 116 -21.00 -8.87 1.90
N GLU A 117 -19.79 -8.92 2.47
CA GLU A 117 -19.53 -9.53 3.77
C GLU A 117 -20.34 -8.86 4.91
N LYS A 118 -20.51 -7.54 4.84
CA LYS A 118 -21.22 -6.73 5.84
C LYS A 118 -22.60 -6.27 5.37
N SER A 119 -23.23 -7.01 4.47
CA SER A 119 -24.52 -6.63 3.86
C SER A 119 -25.66 -6.46 4.88
N ASP A 120 -25.62 -7.20 5.99
CA ASP A 120 -26.61 -7.09 7.08
C ASP A 120 -26.33 -5.91 8.05
N GLU A 121 -25.13 -5.32 7.99
CA GLU A 121 -24.68 -4.26 8.92
C GLU A 121 -24.52 -2.90 8.24
N ILE A 122 -24.20 -2.87 6.94
CA ILE A 122 -23.83 -1.66 6.21
C ILE A 122 -24.60 -1.59 4.89
N GLU A 123 -25.48 -0.60 4.78
CA GLU A 123 -26.18 -0.33 3.52
C GLU A 123 -25.18 0.09 2.44
N SER A 124 -25.23 -0.57 1.28
CA SER A 124 -24.30 -0.36 0.17
C SER A 124 -24.98 -0.08 -1.17
N SER A 125 -26.30 -0.27 -1.25
CA SER A 125 -27.06 -0.18 -2.50
C SER A 125 -27.68 1.21 -2.72
N ASN A 126 -27.94 1.52 -3.99
CA ASN A 126 -28.79 2.65 -4.38
C ASN A 126 -30.28 2.30 -4.23
N MET A 127 -31.18 3.26 -4.52
CA MET A 127 -32.64 3.04 -4.49
C MET A 127 -33.15 1.95 -5.45
N LYS A 128 -32.31 1.47 -6.38
CA LYS A 128 -32.60 0.39 -7.34
C LYS A 128 -31.97 -0.95 -6.93
N GLY A 129 -31.25 -1.03 -5.82
CA GLY A 129 -30.58 -2.24 -5.34
C GLY A 129 -29.14 -2.41 -5.79
N ASP A 130 -28.62 -1.59 -6.71
CA ASP A 130 -27.23 -1.74 -7.20
C ASP A 130 -26.22 -1.13 -6.22
N PHE A 131 -25.07 -1.79 -6.05
CA PHE A 131 -23.95 -1.24 -5.27
C PHE A 131 -23.56 0.16 -5.74
N LYS A 132 -23.44 1.08 -4.79
CA LYS A 132 -22.99 2.44 -5.05
C LYS A 132 -21.88 2.82 -4.07
N ILE A 133 -20.66 2.94 -4.60
CA ILE A 133 -19.45 3.22 -3.82
C ILE A 133 -19.58 4.43 -2.88
N LYS A 134 -20.27 5.49 -3.31
CA LYS A 134 -20.51 6.69 -2.48
C LYS A 134 -21.45 6.44 -1.30
N VAL A 135 -22.42 5.54 -1.45
CA VAL A 135 -23.33 5.15 -0.36
C VAL A 135 -22.56 4.30 0.63
N PHE A 136 -21.91 3.23 0.12
CA PHE A 136 -21.18 2.31 0.97
C PHE A 136 -20.03 2.99 1.73
N SER A 137 -19.18 3.78 1.08
CA SER A 137 -18.05 4.46 1.75
C SER A 137 -18.51 5.37 2.90
N LYS A 138 -19.60 6.12 2.73
CA LYS A 138 -20.16 6.97 3.78
C LYS A 138 -20.68 6.15 4.96
N ASN A 139 -21.42 5.08 4.67
CA ASN A 139 -21.98 4.21 5.71
C ASN A 139 -20.87 3.41 6.42
N LEU A 140 -19.83 2.98 5.70
CA LEU A 140 -18.65 2.34 6.25
C LEU A 140 -17.90 3.27 7.21
N VAL A 141 -17.70 4.55 6.87
CA VAL A 141 -17.09 5.53 7.78
C VAL A 141 -17.88 5.62 9.08
N SER A 142 -19.21 5.77 8.98
CA SER A 142 -20.10 5.86 10.15
C SER A 142 -20.02 4.61 11.03
N TYR A 143 -20.05 3.43 10.39
CA TYR A 143 -19.89 2.14 11.06
C TYR A 143 -18.53 2.01 11.77
N LEU A 144 -17.43 2.37 11.10
CA LEU A 144 -16.08 2.30 11.67
C LEU A 144 -15.92 3.25 12.86
N GLU A 145 -16.47 4.46 12.78
CA GLU A 145 -16.45 5.41 13.91
C GLU A 145 -17.22 4.88 15.12
N GLU A 146 -18.39 4.29 14.90
CA GLU A 146 -19.18 3.68 15.96
C GLU A 146 -18.43 2.53 16.63
N LYS A 147 -17.90 1.58 15.83
CA LYS A 147 -17.11 0.46 16.35
C LYS A 147 -15.87 0.95 17.11
N ASN A 148 -15.19 1.99 16.62
CA ASN A 148 -14.02 2.54 17.30
C ASN A 148 -14.38 3.15 18.67
N LYS A 149 -15.53 3.83 18.79
CA LYS A 149 -16.03 4.35 20.07
C LYS A 149 -16.42 3.24 21.06
N GLN A 150 -16.94 2.13 20.55
CA GLN A 150 -17.32 0.95 21.36
C GLN A 150 -16.12 0.15 21.88
N LYS A 151 -14.94 0.29 21.26
CA LYS A 151 -13.73 -0.41 21.72
C LYS A 151 -13.33 0.08 23.11
N ASN A 152 -13.22 -0.84 24.08
CA ASN A 152 -12.55 -0.58 25.36
C ASN A 152 -11.01 -0.70 25.23
N THR A 153 -10.43 -0.06 24.23
CA THR A 153 -8.98 -0.10 23.96
C THR A 153 -8.28 1.18 24.44
N ASN A 154 -6.97 1.22 24.31
CA ASN A 154 -6.17 2.39 24.63
C ASN A 154 -6.63 3.62 23.81
N PRO A 155 -6.91 4.78 24.44
CA PRO A 155 -7.30 6.02 23.74
C PRO A 155 -6.34 6.44 22.61
N LYS A 156 -5.04 6.12 22.77
CA LYS A 156 -4.02 6.33 21.74
C LYS A 156 -4.31 5.55 20.46
N PHE A 157 -4.74 4.30 20.59
CA PHE A 157 -5.08 3.46 19.45
C PHE A 157 -6.39 3.91 18.81
N GLN A 158 -7.40 4.27 19.61
CA GLN A 158 -8.64 4.85 19.07
C GLN A 158 -8.39 6.14 18.27
N ARG A 159 -7.47 6.99 18.74
CA ARG A 159 -7.07 8.21 18.05
C ARG A 159 -6.36 7.90 16.73
N TRP A 160 -5.44 6.94 16.73
CA TRP A 160 -4.80 6.42 15.51
C TRP A 160 -5.84 5.96 14.48
N LEU A 161 -6.79 5.10 14.87
CA LEU A 161 -7.85 4.63 13.98
C LEU A 161 -8.74 5.76 13.48
N SER A 162 -9.06 6.74 14.32
CA SER A 162 -9.84 7.91 13.91
C SER A 162 -9.14 8.69 12.80
N ASN A 163 -7.81 8.81 12.83
CA ASN A 163 -7.06 9.48 11.78
C ASN A 163 -7.06 8.66 10.48
N GLN A 164 -6.94 7.34 10.57
CA GLN A 164 -7.04 6.46 9.39
C GLN A 164 -8.44 6.49 8.74
N ILE A 165 -9.50 6.53 9.54
CA ILE A 165 -10.88 6.70 9.06
C ILE A 165 -11.04 8.05 8.33
N LYS A 166 -10.51 9.15 8.89
CA LYS A 166 -10.55 10.47 8.26
C LYS A 166 -9.80 10.52 6.94
N TYR A 167 -8.62 9.90 6.87
CA TYR A 167 -7.87 9.80 5.61
C TYR A 167 -8.66 9.02 4.56
N PHE A 168 -9.21 7.86 4.94
CA PHE A 168 -10.07 7.07 4.05
C PHE A 168 -11.27 7.88 3.55
N GLU A 169 -12.01 8.54 4.44
CA GLU A 169 -13.16 9.40 4.07
C GLU A 169 -12.73 10.48 3.08
N PHE A 170 -11.66 11.22 3.38
CA PHE A 170 -11.13 12.26 2.53
C PHE A 170 -10.77 11.73 1.14
N MET A 171 -10.03 10.61 1.08
CA MET A 171 -9.64 10.00 -0.19
C MET A 171 -10.85 9.55 -1.00
N MET A 172 -11.87 8.98 -0.37
CA MET A 172 -13.05 8.47 -1.08
C MET A 172 -14.00 9.58 -1.55
N ASP A 173 -14.28 10.58 -0.71
CA ASP A 173 -15.26 11.64 -1.01
C ASP A 173 -14.65 12.82 -1.79
N LYS A 174 -13.42 13.21 -1.47
CA LYS A 174 -12.80 14.45 -1.96
C LYS A 174 -11.67 14.25 -2.94
N VAL A 175 -11.32 13.02 -3.31
CA VAL A 175 -10.15 12.77 -4.14
C VAL A 175 -10.43 11.72 -5.22
N PHE A 176 -10.49 10.45 -4.84
CA PHE A 176 -10.42 9.31 -5.76
C PHE A 176 -11.65 9.15 -6.65
N TYR A 177 -12.84 9.56 -6.19
CA TYR A 177 -14.11 9.54 -6.94
C TYR A 177 -14.59 10.95 -7.34
N LEU A 178 -13.71 11.96 -7.35
CA LEU A 178 -14.05 13.31 -7.83
C LEU A 178 -14.41 13.29 -9.32
N ARG A 179 -15.39 14.12 -9.70
CA ARG A 179 -15.72 14.33 -11.12
C ARG A 179 -14.65 15.20 -11.78
N PHE A 180 -14.49 15.06 -13.09
CA PHE A 180 -13.53 15.80 -13.90
C PHE A 180 -13.50 17.31 -13.64
N LYS A 181 -14.68 17.94 -13.59
CA LYS A 181 -14.83 19.38 -13.42
C LYS A 181 -14.53 19.87 -12.01
N ASP A 182 -14.50 18.97 -11.03
CA ASP A 182 -14.32 19.30 -9.62
C ASP A 182 -12.85 19.13 -9.18
N SER A 183 -11.93 18.74 -10.07
CA SER A 183 -10.47 18.68 -9.80
C SER A 183 -9.76 19.79 -10.58
N GLU A 184 -9.72 20.98 -9.99
CA GLU A 184 -9.34 22.19 -10.72
C GLU A 184 -7.81 22.33 -10.89
N ASP A 185 -6.99 22.05 -9.86
CA ASP A 185 -5.53 22.21 -9.94
C ASP A 185 -4.70 21.27 -9.00
N GLY A 186 -3.39 21.22 -9.24
CA GLY A 186 -2.38 20.55 -8.40
C GLY A 186 -2.49 19.02 -8.33
N VAL A 187 -2.03 18.44 -7.20
CA VAL A 187 -1.98 16.98 -6.98
C VAL A 187 -3.36 16.31 -7.09
N HIS A 188 -4.44 17.05 -6.79
CA HIS A 188 -5.81 16.56 -6.93
C HIS A 188 -6.21 16.34 -8.39
N LYS A 189 -5.74 17.19 -9.30
CA LYS A 189 -5.92 17.02 -10.74
C LYS A 189 -5.04 15.90 -11.27
N GLU A 190 -3.79 15.84 -10.82
CA GLU A 190 -2.83 14.81 -11.23
C GLU A 190 -3.25 13.40 -10.82
N PHE A 191 -3.85 13.25 -9.64
CA PHE A 191 -4.31 11.97 -9.10
C PHE A 191 -5.76 11.62 -9.46
N ASN A 192 -6.49 12.51 -10.15
CA ASN A 192 -7.88 12.24 -10.53
C ASN A 192 -7.95 11.02 -11.46
N ARG A 193 -8.54 9.92 -10.97
CA ARG A 193 -8.58 8.66 -11.73
C ARG A 193 -9.20 8.80 -13.10
N ASN A 194 -10.20 9.68 -13.26
CA ASN A 194 -10.93 9.78 -14.50
C ASN A 194 -10.04 10.48 -15.54
N ARG A 195 -9.22 11.46 -15.12
CA ARG A 195 -8.21 12.10 -15.98
C ARG A 195 -7.10 11.13 -16.36
N VAL A 196 -6.52 10.43 -15.39
CA VAL A 196 -5.42 9.50 -15.66
C VAL A 196 -5.88 8.31 -16.52
N LEU A 197 -7.07 7.74 -16.26
CA LEU A 197 -7.56 6.59 -17.01
C LEU A 197 -8.17 6.94 -18.38
N HIS A 198 -8.92 8.04 -18.50
CA HIS A 198 -9.64 8.34 -19.74
C HIS A 198 -8.91 9.30 -20.66
N LEU A 199 -8.05 10.17 -20.13
CA LEU A 199 -7.30 11.14 -20.92
C LEU A 199 -5.80 10.82 -21.00
N LEU A 200 -5.33 9.82 -20.23
CA LEU A 200 -3.90 9.53 -20.08
C LEU A 200 -3.11 10.78 -19.69
N ASP A 201 -3.73 11.69 -18.93
CA ASP A 201 -3.05 12.87 -18.42
C ASP A 201 -1.87 12.45 -17.54
N ASN A 202 -0.74 13.15 -17.69
CA ASN A 202 0.49 12.95 -16.93
C ASN A 202 1.14 11.55 -17.08
N VAL A 203 0.76 10.75 -18.08
CA VAL A 203 1.38 9.42 -18.26
C VAL A 203 2.83 9.47 -18.71
N GLU A 204 3.26 10.59 -19.29
CA GLU A 204 4.64 10.82 -19.71
C GLU A 204 5.54 11.22 -18.52
N ASP A 205 4.94 11.71 -17.42
CA ASP A 205 5.69 12.03 -16.20
C ASP A 205 5.74 10.79 -15.28
N SER A 206 6.86 10.06 -15.40
CA SER A 206 7.11 8.86 -14.61
C SER A 206 7.09 9.10 -13.10
N ARG A 207 7.45 10.31 -12.62
CA ARG A 207 7.42 10.63 -11.18
C ARG A 207 5.99 10.81 -10.70
N VAL A 208 5.18 11.57 -11.44
CA VAL A 208 3.76 11.77 -11.11
C VAL A 208 3.03 10.43 -11.11
N LEU A 209 3.24 9.58 -12.12
CA LEU A 209 2.63 8.27 -12.16
C LEU A 209 3.09 7.35 -11.02
N ARG A 210 4.39 7.32 -10.71
CA ARG A 210 4.91 6.55 -9.56
C ARG A 210 4.23 6.99 -8.26
N ASP A 211 4.14 8.29 -8.03
CA ASP A 211 3.58 8.83 -6.80
C ASP A 211 2.06 8.57 -6.72
N ASN A 212 1.37 8.61 -7.86
CA ASN A 212 -0.03 8.22 -7.96
C ASN A 212 -0.26 6.73 -7.66
N ASN A 213 0.57 5.83 -8.20
CA ASN A 213 0.54 4.41 -7.82
C ASN A 213 0.72 4.23 -6.33
N THR A 214 1.68 4.97 -5.76
CA THR A 214 2.01 4.94 -4.35
C THR A 214 0.83 5.37 -3.48
N ARG A 215 0.09 6.42 -3.87
CA ARG A 215 -1.13 6.85 -3.19
C ARG A 215 -2.25 5.80 -3.22
N ILE A 216 -2.39 5.04 -4.31
CA ILE A 216 -3.36 3.94 -4.39
C ILE A 216 -2.95 2.80 -3.45
N PHE A 217 -1.67 2.42 -3.45
CA PHE A 217 -1.16 1.42 -2.51
C PHE A 217 -1.39 1.85 -1.06
N LEU A 218 -1.08 3.10 -0.71
CA LEU A 218 -1.34 3.63 0.63
C LEU A 218 -2.82 3.54 0.98
N LEU A 219 -3.73 3.89 0.06
CA LEU A 219 -5.17 3.74 0.28
C LEU A 219 -5.57 2.28 0.53
N LEU A 220 -5.06 1.33 -0.25
CA LEU A 220 -5.31 -0.10 -0.04
C LEU A 220 -4.77 -0.57 1.31
N ASP A 221 -3.62 -0.07 1.74
CA ASP A 221 -3.04 -0.38 3.05
C ASP A 221 -3.89 0.18 4.19
N ILE A 222 -4.44 1.38 4.04
CA ILE A 222 -5.40 1.94 5.02
C ILE A 222 -6.68 1.11 5.05
N ILE A 223 -7.20 0.66 3.90
CA ILE A 223 -8.37 -0.22 3.85
C ILE A 223 -8.09 -1.53 4.61
N ALA A 224 -6.92 -2.13 4.41
CA ALA A 224 -6.52 -3.34 5.13
C ALA A 224 -6.34 -3.10 6.63
N GLU A 225 -5.72 -1.99 7.04
CA GLU A 225 -5.61 -1.59 8.46
C GLU A 225 -6.99 -1.47 9.10
N LEU A 226 -7.90 -0.70 8.50
CA LEU A 226 -9.26 -0.50 9.00
C LEU A 226 -10.05 -1.80 9.08
N TYR A 227 -9.85 -2.70 8.10
CA TYR A 227 -10.49 -4.00 8.09
C TYR A 227 -10.00 -4.87 9.25
N LEU A 228 -8.69 -5.02 9.41
CA LEU A 228 -8.08 -5.86 10.46
C LEU A 228 -8.41 -5.36 11.85
N CYS A 229 -8.48 -4.04 12.05
CA CYS A 229 -8.80 -3.46 13.34
C CYS A 229 -10.22 -3.80 13.84
N GLN A 230 -11.08 -4.40 13.02
CA GLN A 230 -12.37 -4.92 13.49
C GLN A 230 -12.22 -6.18 14.36
N ASP A 231 -11.13 -6.93 14.22
CA ASP A 231 -10.82 -8.13 15.02
C ASP A 231 -9.48 -7.93 15.73
N ASP A 232 -9.53 -7.73 17.05
CA ASP A 232 -8.33 -7.45 17.85
C ASP A 232 -7.32 -8.62 17.81
N ASN A 233 -7.79 -9.87 17.79
CA ASN A 233 -6.89 -11.03 17.74
C ASN A 233 -6.18 -11.11 16.39
N LEU A 234 -6.94 -10.91 15.31
CA LEU A 234 -6.40 -10.89 13.96
C LEU A 234 -5.42 -9.71 13.78
N TYR A 235 -5.76 -8.53 14.30
CA TYR A 235 -4.90 -7.36 14.27
C TYR A 235 -3.59 -7.59 15.03
N LEU A 236 -3.65 -8.10 16.26
CA LEU A 236 -2.46 -8.32 17.09
C LEU A 236 -1.52 -9.34 16.44
N LYS A 237 -2.06 -10.47 15.96
CA LYS A 237 -1.30 -11.54 15.32
C LYS A 237 -0.53 -11.04 14.10
N ASN A 238 -1.13 -10.16 13.32
CA ASN A 238 -0.55 -9.68 12.07
C ASN A 238 0.23 -8.36 12.19
N THR A 239 0.11 -7.65 13.31
CA THR A 239 0.85 -6.39 13.56
C THR A 239 2.08 -6.62 14.43
N PHE A 240 1.87 -7.21 15.62
CA PHE A 240 2.88 -7.28 16.67
C PHE A 240 3.54 -8.65 16.77
N TYR A 241 2.82 -9.71 16.38
CA TYR A 241 3.32 -11.09 16.39
C TYR A 241 3.57 -11.64 14.97
N ALA A 242 3.73 -10.74 13.99
CA ALA A 242 4.08 -11.11 12.64
C ALA A 242 5.50 -11.67 12.59
N ASP A 243 5.63 -12.96 12.33
CA ASP A 243 6.92 -13.64 12.17
C ASP A 243 7.52 -13.31 10.80
N CYS A 244 8.20 -12.17 10.68
CA CYS A 244 8.84 -11.75 9.44
C CYS A 244 10.21 -12.41 9.21
N GLU A 245 10.80 -13.00 10.25
CA GLU A 245 12.15 -13.56 10.20
C GLU A 245 12.13 -14.96 9.57
N ASP A 246 11.25 -15.83 10.07
CA ASP A 246 11.23 -17.24 9.67
C ASP A 246 10.15 -17.56 8.61
N ASN A 247 9.24 -16.62 8.31
CA ASN A 247 8.23 -16.83 7.27
C ASN A 247 8.86 -16.83 5.87
N ILE A 248 8.89 -17.99 5.26
CA ILE A 248 9.44 -18.22 3.93
C ILE A 248 8.69 -17.52 2.80
N ASP A 249 7.36 -17.41 2.89
CA ASP A 249 6.54 -16.76 1.85
C ASP A 249 6.80 -15.26 1.83
N PHE A 250 6.86 -14.66 3.02
CA PHE A 250 7.26 -13.28 3.21
C PHE A 250 8.67 -13.04 2.63
N ASN A 251 9.66 -13.83 3.06
CA ASN A 251 11.05 -13.65 2.65
C ASN A 251 11.24 -13.85 1.15
N LEU A 252 10.66 -14.90 0.56
CA LEU A 252 10.74 -15.14 -0.88
C LEU A 252 10.12 -13.98 -1.67
N ARG A 253 8.93 -13.52 -1.27
CA ARG A 253 8.27 -12.37 -1.91
C ARG A 253 9.12 -11.11 -1.81
N TRP A 254 9.65 -10.82 -0.62
CA TRP A 254 10.52 -9.66 -0.42
C TRP A 254 11.74 -9.71 -1.34
N LYS A 255 12.45 -10.85 -1.42
CA LYS A 255 13.62 -10.95 -2.32
C LYS A 255 13.25 -10.81 -3.79
N ILE A 256 12.09 -11.32 -4.21
CA ILE A 256 11.59 -11.12 -5.58
C ILE A 256 11.36 -9.63 -5.84
N TYR A 257 10.63 -8.92 -4.96
CA TYR A 257 10.37 -7.50 -5.12
C TYR A 257 11.65 -6.66 -5.09
N LEU A 258 12.58 -6.98 -4.18
CA LEU A 258 13.87 -6.29 -4.07
C LEU A 258 14.70 -6.48 -5.34
N LYS A 259 14.76 -7.70 -5.88
CA LYS A 259 15.43 -7.97 -7.16
C LYS A 259 14.79 -7.17 -8.30
N ASN A 260 13.46 -7.21 -8.42
CA ASN A 260 12.74 -6.51 -9.48
C ASN A 260 12.96 -4.99 -9.43
N ALA A 261 13.08 -4.41 -8.23
CA ALA A 261 13.40 -3.00 -8.06
C ALA A 261 14.86 -2.65 -8.42
N GLN A 262 15.76 -3.64 -8.46
CA GLN A 262 17.19 -3.46 -8.73
C GLN A 262 17.58 -3.82 -10.18
N GLU A 263 16.79 -4.64 -10.88
CA GLU A 263 17.05 -5.09 -12.26
C GLU A 263 16.20 -4.39 -13.31
N SER A 264 16.78 -4.24 -14.51
CA SER A 264 16.03 -4.03 -15.74
C SER A 264 15.59 -5.39 -16.33
N ILE A 265 14.43 -5.87 -15.87
CA ILE A 265 13.56 -6.92 -16.46
C ILE A 265 14.15 -8.35 -16.55
N ASP A 266 13.49 -9.30 -15.88
CA ASP A 266 13.47 -10.72 -16.28
C ASP A 266 12.08 -11.34 -16.02
N PHE A 267 11.49 -11.98 -17.04
CA PHE A 267 10.09 -12.46 -17.04
C PHE A 267 9.83 -13.65 -16.09
N THR A 268 10.91 -14.24 -15.56
CA THR A 268 10.88 -15.45 -14.73
C THR A 268 10.23 -15.21 -13.36
N ASP A 269 10.28 -13.99 -12.83
CA ASP A 269 9.87 -13.71 -11.45
C ASP A 269 8.36 -13.68 -11.25
N MET A 270 7.58 -13.27 -12.26
CA MET A 270 6.11 -13.37 -12.21
C MET A 270 5.61 -14.81 -12.22
N ASN A 271 6.32 -15.71 -12.92
CA ASN A 271 5.97 -17.13 -12.88
C ASN A 271 6.21 -17.72 -11.49
N ILE A 272 7.29 -17.30 -10.80
CA ILE A 272 7.54 -17.71 -9.42
C ILE A 272 6.40 -17.20 -8.51
N ILE A 273 6.02 -15.92 -8.59
CA ILE A 273 4.89 -15.38 -7.82
C ILE A 273 3.60 -16.19 -8.08
N ARG A 274 3.31 -16.47 -9.35
CA ARG A 274 2.13 -17.25 -9.75
C ARG A 274 2.11 -18.63 -9.10
N PHE A 275 3.19 -19.39 -9.21
CA PHE A 275 3.25 -20.77 -8.74
C PHE A 275 3.48 -20.88 -7.23
N ALA A 276 4.10 -19.87 -6.61
CA ALA A 276 4.40 -19.87 -5.18
C ALA A 276 3.22 -19.38 -4.34
N PHE A 277 2.43 -18.43 -4.86
CA PHE A 277 1.48 -17.70 -4.02
C PHE A 277 0.04 -17.66 -4.57
N LEU A 278 -0.15 -17.74 -5.89
CA LEU A 278 -1.46 -17.47 -6.53
C LEU A 278 -2.16 -18.73 -7.06
N THR A 279 -1.43 -19.84 -7.17
CA THR A 279 -1.94 -21.11 -7.70
C THR A 279 -2.37 -21.99 -6.53
N LYS A 280 -3.63 -22.43 -6.53
CA LYS A 280 -4.20 -23.35 -5.51
C LYS A 280 -4.13 -24.82 -5.94
N GLU A 281 -3.64 -25.11 -7.14
CA GLU A 281 -3.49 -26.47 -7.67
C GLU A 281 -2.24 -27.16 -7.08
N GLU A 282 -2.43 -28.19 -6.25
CA GLU A 282 -1.36 -28.92 -5.57
C GLU A 282 -0.27 -29.46 -6.50
N LYS A 283 -0.64 -29.83 -7.74
CA LYS A 283 0.30 -30.39 -8.72
C LYS A 283 1.32 -29.38 -9.25
N VAL A 284 1.02 -28.09 -9.17
CA VAL A 284 1.82 -27.00 -9.77
C VAL A 284 2.33 -26.03 -8.68
N TYR A 285 1.83 -26.15 -7.45
CA TYR A 285 2.27 -25.36 -6.32
C TYR A 285 3.74 -25.62 -5.95
N LEU A 286 4.47 -24.55 -5.61
CA LEU A 286 5.86 -24.65 -5.18
C LEU A 286 5.95 -25.16 -3.75
N THR A 287 6.62 -26.30 -3.54
CA THR A 287 6.91 -26.84 -2.21
C THR A 287 7.86 -25.92 -1.43
N GLU A 288 7.82 -26.02 -0.11
CA GLU A 288 8.70 -25.27 0.80
C GLU A 288 10.19 -25.43 0.46
N ASP A 289 10.65 -26.64 0.18
CA ASP A 289 12.05 -26.87 -0.24
C ASP A 289 12.41 -26.17 -1.56
N LYS A 290 11.46 -26.08 -2.51
CA LYS A 290 11.68 -25.34 -3.76
C LYS A 290 11.69 -23.84 -3.51
N LYS A 291 10.82 -23.34 -2.63
CA LYS A 291 10.82 -21.92 -2.21
C LYS A 291 12.15 -21.55 -1.56
N LYS A 292 12.71 -22.40 -0.68
CA LYS A 292 14.03 -22.18 -0.05
C LYS A 292 15.15 -22.08 -1.09
N LYS A 293 15.17 -22.99 -2.07
CA LYS A 293 16.14 -22.94 -3.19
C LYS A 293 16.01 -21.65 -4.00
N PHE A 294 14.79 -21.22 -4.30
CA PHE A 294 14.59 -19.94 -4.99
C PHE A 294 15.02 -18.75 -4.14
N LEU A 295 14.76 -18.77 -2.84
CA LEU A 295 15.19 -17.74 -1.91
C LEU A 295 16.72 -17.60 -1.93
N GLU A 296 17.45 -18.70 -1.75
CA GLU A 296 18.93 -18.73 -1.82
C GLU A 296 19.44 -18.20 -3.17
N GLN A 297 18.81 -18.61 -4.28
CA GLN A 297 19.15 -18.14 -5.61
C GLN A 297 18.97 -16.61 -5.74
N LYS A 298 17.86 -16.06 -5.21
CA LYS A 298 17.58 -14.63 -5.27
C LYS A 298 18.55 -13.82 -4.41
N GLU A 299 18.92 -14.32 -3.24
CA GLU A 299 19.94 -13.67 -2.41
C GLU A 299 21.29 -13.59 -3.11
N LEU A 300 21.70 -14.65 -3.81
CA LEU A 300 22.92 -14.64 -4.59
C LEU A 300 22.85 -13.60 -5.73
N GLN A 301 21.73 -13.52 -6.44
CA GLN A 301 21.51 -12.52 -7.50
C GLN A 301 21.61 -11.09 -6.96
N ILE A 302 20.99 -10.81 -5.82
CA ILE A 302 21.04 -9.49 -5.16
C ILE A 302 22.49 -9.12 -4.79
N LYS A 303 23.23 -10.02 -4.14
CA LYS A 303 24.65 -9.78 -3.78
C LYS A 303 25.52 -9.50 -5.02
N LEU A 304 25.27 -10.19 -6.13
CA LEU A 304 25.98 -9.96 -7.39
C LEU A 304 25.65 -8.60 -8.00
N MET A 305 24.42 -8.12 -7.87
CA MET A 305 24.04 -6.78 -8.34
C MET A 305 24.64 -5.66 -7.49
N GLU A 306 24.60 -5.81 -6.17
CA GLU A 306 25.17 -4.84 -5.24
C GLU A 306 26.67 -4.67 -5.47
N SER A 307 27.41 -5.77 -5.65
CA SER A 307 28.85 -5.71 -5.96
C SER A 307 29.15 -5.03 -7.31
N ARG A 308 28.34 -5.27 -8.34
CA ARG A 308 28.45 -4.57 -9.64
C ARG A 308 28.20 -3.08 -9.53
N ASN A 309 27.21 -2.68 -8.74
CA ASN A 309 26.87 -1.26 -8.54
C ASN A 309 27.95 -0.52 -7.74
N ILE A 310 28.57 -1.16 -6.75
CA ILE A 310 29.73 -0.62 -6.02
C ILE A 310 30.91 -0.40 -6.96
N ASN A 311 31.23 -1.39 -7.80
CA ASN A 311 32.34 -1.29 -8.76
C ASN A 311 32.11 -0.19 -9.81
N ARG A 312 30.85 0.03 -10.25
CA ARG A 312 30.50 1.14 -11.15
C ARG A 312 30.69 2.52 -10.50
N LYS A 313 30.31 2.68 -9.23
CA LYS A 313 30.50 3.94 -8.49
C LYS A 313 31.98 4.26 -8.28
N ASN A 314 32.79 3.26 -7.98
CA ASN A 314 34.24 3.46 -7.78
C ASN A 314 34.96 3.75 -9.11
N GLY A 315 34.57 3.14 -10.22
CA GLY A 315 35.14 3.42 -11.55
C GLY A 315 34.72 4.76 -12.16
N SER A 316 33.76 5.48 -11.56
CA SER A 316 33.33 6.83 -11.99
C SER A 316 34.04 7.98 -11.26
N ILE A 317 34.89 7.67 -10.28
CA ILE A 317 35.67 8.66 -9.53
C ILE A 317 37.05 8.93 -10.18
N ASP A 318 37.47 8.07 -11.12
CA ASP A 318 38.76 8.18 -11.83
C ASP A 318 38.64 8.71 -13.28
N LYS A 319 37.59 9.49 -13.58
CA LYS A 319 37.45 10.26 -14.82
C LYS A 319 36.95 11.66 -14.51
#